data_AF-A0A7V5ELJ9-F1
#
_entry.id   AF-A0A7V5ELJ9-F1
#
_cell.length_a   1.000
_cell.length_b   1.000
_cell.length_c   1.000
_cell.angle_alpha   90.00
_cell.angle_beta   90.00
_cell.angle_gamma   90.00
#
_symmetry.space_group_name_H-M   'P 1'
#
loop_
_entity.id
_entity.type
_entity.pdbx_description
1 polymer ?
#
loop_
_entity_poly.entity_id
_entity_poly.type
_entity_poly.pdbx_seq_one_letter_code
_entity_poly.pdbx_strand_id
1 'polypeptide(L)'
;MPLEEKENIDKPSTNFKFKEIKLYSSTEWLANNTKKYRQVFEKSKVAYIYLELSFINLQFGRKDWHANLELKCFSTRRSRGKHKEICNLKLDKKVSQFDHVMYVREGWGNKKEGTFWKRGSYFWEAWIDGQKVGTKYFHIEEPSPDSIFAENPYENPFLQVKSIKLFEGSFDDLQNKERKYQSSFRKESTRYIFVDMVFQNLVFERMWNCEIYIKFNNLTRELKGQATRLQKVKRGEDEIHLTAGWGSNVKGSWSKGIYTAEIVFMDYLLAIVPFEIGEKDVFGAAQIMVPDPTDKIAFLPTPEEDDAESFDDVMLELNNLIGLTEIKTQVYNHAQYIKYLRLRKDKGFLEDTNPLVHSVFIGNPGTGKTTVAKMMGKLYKKMGLLTKGHVHEVDRVDLVGEYIGQTAPKVKEAIEKARGGVLFIDEAYSLARSEDDSKDFGREVLEILIKEMSNG
;
A
#
# COMPACT_ATOMS: atom_id res chain seq x y z
N MET A 1 -51.46 35.61 8.75
CA MET A 1 -51.24 35.67 10.22
C MET A 1 -50.57 34.37 10.64
N PRO A 2 -49.51 34.44 11.46
CA PRO A 2 -48.19 34.07 10.97
C PRO A 2 -47.73 32.67 11.37
N LEU A 3 -46.94 32.11 10.44
CA LEU A 3 -45.94 31.07 10.62
C LEU A 3 -44.87 31.55 11.61
N GLU A 4 -44.79 30.94 12.79
CA GLU A 4 -43.63 31.06 13.69
C GLU A 4 -43.22 29.67 14.19
N GLU A 5 -42.54 28.92 13.32
CA GLU A 5 -41.56 27.92 13.72
C GLU A 5 -40.30 28.15 12.87
N LYS A 6 -39.57 29.23 13.19
CA LYS A 6 -38.14 29.32 12.87
C LYS A 6 -37.39 28.80 14.09
N GLU A 7 -37.06 27.51 14.04
CA GLU A 7 -36.17 26.89 15.01
C GLU A 7 -34.84 27.66 15.10
N ASN A 8 -34.47 27.88 16.34
CA ASN A 8 -33.40 28.72 16.87
C ASN A 8 -32.04 28.12 16.51
N ILE A 9 -31.52 28.44 15.31
CA ILE A 9 -30.16 28.12 14.90
C ILE A 9 -29.26 29.34 15.13
N ASP A 10 -28.16 29.12 15.85
CA ASP A 10 -27.00 30.01 16.03
C ASP A 10 -27.11 31.23 16.96
N LYS A 11 -27.42 31.00 18.25
CA LYS A 11 -26.81 31.83 19.29
C LYS A 11 -25.54 31.15 19.81
N PRO A 12 -24.36 31.81 19.79
CA PRO A 12 -23.16 31.26 20.38
C PRO A 12 -23.37 31.05 21.89
N SER A 13 -23.05 29.86 22.39
CA SER A 13 -23.12 29.57 23.83
C SER A 13 -22.21 30.53 24.58
N THR A 14 -22.70 31.05 25.72
CA THR A 14 -21.91 31.92 26.60
C THR A 14 -20.94 31.15 27.47
N ASN A 15 -21.11 29.82 27.60
CA ASN A 15 -20.37 29.00 28.57
C ASN A 15 -19.31 28.12 27.93
N PHE A 16 -19.49 27.69 26.68
CA PHE A 16 -18.59 26.76 26.03
C PHE A 16 -18.40 27.03 24.53
N LYS A 17 -17.30 26.50 23.98
CA LYS A 17 -17.09 26.38 22.54
C LYS A 17 -16.77 24.93 22.19
N PHE A 18 -17.56 24.32 21.31
CA PHE A 18 -17.31 22.97 20.82
C PHE A 18 -15.88 22.84 20.26
N LYS A 19 -15.19 21.75 20.59
CA LYS A 19 -13.84 21.46 20.10
C LYS A 19 -13.86 20.29 19.12
N GLU A 20 -14.18 19.08 19.60
CA GLU A 20 -14.21 17.89 18.75
C GLU A 20 -14.97 16.71 19.39
N ILE A 21 -15.32 15.73 18.56
CA ILE A 21 -15.79 14.40 18.96
C ILE A 21 -14.84 13.36 18.36
N LYS A 22 -14.31 12.50 19.22
CA LYS A 22 -13.49 11.36 18.83
C LYS A 22 -14.13 10.05 19.30
N LEU A 23 -13.89 8.97 18.57
CA LEU A 23 -14.45 7.66 18.88
C LEU A 23 -13.33 6.64 19.06
N TYR A 24 -13.51 5.71 19.97
CA TYR A 24 -12.56 4.63 20.25
C TYR A 24 -13.29 3.41 20.84
N SER A 25 -12.66 2.23 20.86
CA SER A 25 -13.28 1.00 21.39
C SER A 25 -12.52 0.39 22.57
N SER A 26 -11.23 0.69 22.72
CA SER A 26 -10.38 0.14 23.77
C SER A 26 -10.25 1.10 24.95
N THR A 27 -10.43 0.60 26.17
CA THR A 27 -10.16 1.36 27.40
C THR A 27 -8.69 1.31 27.82
N GLU A 28 -7.85 0.57 27.10
CA GLU A 28 -6.41 0.46 27.30
C GLU A 28 -5.75 1.83 27.53
N TRP A 29 -4.82 1.88 28.49
CA TRP A 29 -4.04 3.07 28.78
C TRP A 29 -2.87 3.17 27.80
N LEU A 30 -2.85 4.21 26.99
CA LEU A 30 -1.71 4.54 26.14
C LEU A 30 -0.92 5.71 26.76
N ALA A 31 0.32 5.85 26.33
CA ALA A 31 1.16 6.99 26.69
C ALA A 31 0.42 8.32 26.42
N ASN A 32 0.74 9.34 27.22
CA ASN A 32 0.17 10.69 27.13
C ASN A 32 -1.37 10.73 27.23
N ASN A 33 -2.00 9.77 27.92
CA ASN A 33 -3.45 9.67 28.11
C ASN A 33 -4.24 9.66 26.78
N THR A 34 -3.60 9.13 25.72
CA THR A 34 -4.20 9.00 24.39
C THR A 34 -5.03 7.71 24.29
N LYS A 35 -5.88 7.63 23.26
CA LYS A 35 -6.67 6.44 22.92
C LYS A 35 -6.50 6.09 21.44
N LYS A 36 -6.79 4.84 21.08
CA LYS A 36 -6.81 4.37 19.68
C LYS A 36 -8.08 4.89 19.00
N TYR A 37 -8.06 6.16 18.63
CA TYR A 37 -9.21 6.79 17.99
C TYR A 37 -9.38 6.27 16.56
N ARG A 38 -10.60 5.85 16.21
CA ARG A 38 -10.95 5.36 14.88
C ARG A 38 -12.44 5.46 14.56
N GLN A 39 -12.79 5.36 13.29
CA GLN A 39 -14.16 5.38 12.80
C GLN A 39 -14.62 4.03 12.26
N VAL A 40 -13.71 3.11 11.94
CA VAL A 40 -14.07 1.77 11.45
C VAL A 40 -13.61 0.72 12.44
N PHE A 41 -14.52 -0.18 12.81
CA PHE A 41 -14.31 -1.19 13.84
C PHE A 41 -14.69 -2.57 13.31
N GLU A 42 -13.91 -3.58 13.67
CA GLU A 42 -14.20 -4.97 13.39
C GLU A 42 -15.30 -5.47 14.34
N LYS A 43 -16.37 -6.04 13.78
CA LYS A 43 -17.52 -6.54 14.55
C LYS A 43 -17.09 -7.54 15.62
N SER A 44 -16.32 -8.57 15.27
CA SER A 44 -15.92 -9.66 16.18
C SER A 44 -15.14 -9.17 17.42
N LYS A 45 -14.40 -8.07 17.30
CA LYS A 45 -13.50 -7.53 18.33
C LYS A 45 -14.06 -6.33 19.09
N VAL A 46 -15.25 -5.85 18.74
CA VAL A 46 -15.83 -4.67 19.38
C VAL A 46 -16.81 -5.05 20.49
N ALA A 47 -16.52 -4.59 21.71
CA ALA A 47 -17.40 -4.68 22.87
C ALA A 47 -18.19 -3.38 23.08
N TYR A 48 -17.46 -2.27 23.22
CA TYR A 48 -18.00 -0.92 23.40
C TYR A 48 -17.47 0.01 22.32
N ILE A 49 -18.30 0.99 21.95
CA ILE A 49 -17.87 2.19 21.23
C ILE A 49 -18.01 3.35 22.20
N TYR A 50 -16.89 3.98 22.51
CA TYR A 50 -16.79 5.17 23.32
C TYR A 50 -16.73 6.41 22.46
N LEU A 51 -17.34 7.47 22.98
CA LEU A 51 -17.24 8.82 22.51
C LEU A 51 -16.44 9.64 23.52
N GLU A 52 -15.46 10.38 23.03
CA GLU A 52 -14.81 11.47 23.74
C GLU A 52 -15.29 12.80 23.14
N LEU A 53 -16.13 13.51 23.89
CA LEU A 53 -16.50 14.89 23.59
C LEU A 53 -15.52 15.82 24.29
N SER A 54 -15.02 16.82 23.56
CA SER A 54 -14.31 17.93 24.19
C SER A 54 -14.86 19.29 23.78
N PHE A 55 -14.82 20.21 24.72
CA PHE A 55 -15.22 21.61 24.52
C PHE A 55 -14.38 22.54 25.39
N ILE A 56 -14.17 23.75 24.89
CA ILE A 56 -13.44 24.81 25.58
C ILE A 56 -14.39 25.49 26.56
N ASN A 57 -13.94 25.69 27.79
CA ASN A 57 -14.66 26.43 28.83
C ASN A 57 -14.48 27.94 28.65
N LEU A 58 -15.53 28.66 28.26
CA LEU A 58 -15.48 30.12 28.10
C LEU A 58 -15.60 30.88 29.43
N GLN A 59 -15.91 30.17 30.52
CA GLN A 59 -15.93 30.69 31.89
C GLN A 59 -14.64 30.38 32.67
N PHE A 60 -13.58 29.98 31.97
CA PHE A 60 -12.26 29.76 32.56
C PHE A 60 -11.77 31.02 33.29
N GLY A 61 -11.33 30.85 34.53
CA GLY A 61 -10.92 31.92 35.44
C GLY A 61 -12.06 32.82 35.95
N ARG A 62 -13.33 32.49 35.68
CA ARG A 62 -14.49 33.32 36.07
C ARG A 62 -15.40 32.64 37.09
N LYS A 63 -15.98 31.49 36.74
CA LYS A 63 -16.91 30.76 37.63
C LYS A 63 -17.07 29.30 37.24
N ASP A 64 -17.35 28.48 38.25
CA ASP A 64 -17.82 27.11 38.05
C ASP A 64 -19.23 27.14 37.44
N TRP A 65 -19.56 26.15 36.61
CA TRP A 65 -20.89 25.97 36.05
C TRP A 65 -21.19 24.49 35.80
N HIS A 66 -22.43 24.16 35.49
CA HIS A 66 -22.86 22.78 35.19
C HIS A 66 -23.27 22.69 33.72
N ALA A 67 -22.75 21.68 33.03
CA ALA A 67 -23.10 21.35 31.66
C ALA A 67 -24.04 20.15 31.64
N ASN A 68 -25.23 20.32 31.07
CA ASN A 68 -26.18 19.23 30.84
C ASN A 68 -25.89 18.59 29.49
N LEU A 69 -25.42 17.36 29.49
CA LEU A 69 -24.97 16.66 28.29
C LEU A 69 -25.97 15.58 27.91
N GLU A 70 -26.33 15.51 26.64
CA GLU A 70 -27.01 14.34 26.06
C GLU A 70 -26.15 13.75 24.94
N LEU A 71 -25.71 12.51 25.13
CA LEU A 71 -24.93 11.75 24.16
C LEU A 71 -25.81 10.65 23.58
N LYS A 72 -26.19 10.80 22.32
CA LYS A 72 -27.13 9.89 21.64
C LYS A 72 -26.42 9.11 20.56
N CYS A 73 -26.66 7.81 20.47
CA CYS A 73 -26.13 6.99 19.39
C CYS A 73 -27.28 6.45 18.53
N PHE A 74 -27.10 6.49 17.21
CA PHE A 74 -28.12 6.08 16.25
C PHE A 74 -27.56 5.09 15.24
N SER A 75 -28.41 4.17 14.78
CA SER A 75 -28.16 3.37 13.58
C SER A 75 -28.65 4.14 12.35
N THR A 76 -27.84 4.16 11.28
CA THR A 76 -28.27 4.80 10.03
C THR A 76 -29.38 4.02 9.32
N ARG A 77 -29.59 2.73 9.65
CA ARG A 77 -30.71 1.93 9.13
C ARG A 77 -32.02 2.61 9.53
N ARG A 78 -32.75 3.11 8.53
CA ARG A 78 -34.04 3.77 8.74
C ARG A 78 -35.12 2.73 9.03
N SER A 79 -35.91 2.98 10.07
CA SER A 79 -37.19 2.31 10.30
C SER A 79 -38.27 3.38 10.28
N ARG A 80 -39.28 3.22 9.42
CA ARG A 80 -40.36 4.21 9.21
C ARG A 80 -39.84 5.64 8.96
N GLY A 81 -38.78 5.77 8.16
CA GLY A 81 -38.19 7.06 7.77
C GLY A 81 -37.29 7.73 8.81
N LYS A 82 -37.22 7.24 10.06
CA LYS A 82 -36.35 7.79 11.12
C LYS A 82 -35.15 6.89 11.39
N HIS A 83 -34.05 7.50 11.86
CA HIS A 83 -32.90 6.77 12.38
C HIS A 83 -33.30 6.04 13.67
N LYS A 84 -32.81 4.81 13.87
CA LYS A 84 -33.08 4.05 15.08
C LYS A 84 -32.13 4.51 16.19
N GLU A 85 -32.65 5.10 17.26
CA GLU A 85 -31.89 5.39 18.48
C GLU A 85 -31.48 4.07 19.16
N ILE A 86 -30.22 3.99 19.57
CA ILE A 86 -29.60 2.83 20.21
C ILE A 86 -29.32 3.13 21.67
N CYS A 87 -28.88 4.35 21.96
CA CYS A 87 -28.63 4.82 23.31
C CYS A 87 -28.84 6.32 23.44
N ASN A 88 -29.11 6.75 24.66
CA ASN A 88 -29.21 8.15 25.06
C ASN A 88 -28.70 8.27 26.50
N LEU A 89 -27.51 8.84 26.64
CA LEU A 89 -26.83 9.03 27.91
C LEU A 89 -26.99 10.49 28.33
N LYS A 90 -27.64 10.70 29.47
CA LYS A 90 -27.84 12.04 30.05
C LYS A 90 -26.94 12.20 31.25
N LEU A 91 -26.15 13.28 31.26
CA LEU A 91 -25.13 13.52 32.28
C LEU A 91 -25.19 14.97 32.69
N ASP A 92 -25.10 15.21 33.99
CA ASP A 92 -24.75 16.51 34.53
C ASP A 92 -23.24 16.48 34.88
N LYS A 93 -22.48 17.41 34.29
CA LYS A 93 -21.04 17.54 34.59
C LYS A 93 -20.77 18.93 35.13
N LYS A 94 -20.19 18.98 36.34
CA LYS A 94 -19.59 20.20 36.87
C LYS A 94 -18.34 20.55 36.05
N VAL A 95 -18.28 21.78 35.59
CA VAL A 95 -17.14 22.38 34.89
C VAL A 95 -16.48 23.39 35.82
N SER A 96 -15.23 23.13 36.21
CA SER A 96 -14.50 24.07 37.07
C SER A 96 -14.03 25.29 36.28
N GLN A 97 -14.00 26.45 36.93
CA GLN A 97 -13.33 27.63 36.39
C GLN A 97 -11.84 27.42 36.09
N PHE A 98 -11.20 26.39 36.67
CA PHE A 98 -9.78 26.10 36.45
C PHE A 98 -9.55 25.08 35.32
N ASP A 99 -10.61 24.52 34.74
CA ASP A 99 -10.51 23.62 33.59
C ASP A 99 -10.71 24.41 32.30
N HIS A 100 -9.65 24.59 31.52
CA HIS A 100 -9.73 25.29 30.23
C HIS A 100 -10.44 24.45 29.16
N VAL A 101 -10.24 23.13 29.17
CA VAL A 101 -10.89 22.18 28.25
C VAL A 101 -11.52 21.06 29.05
N MET A 102 -12.80 20.82 28.81
CA MET A 102 -13.50 19.67 29.37
C MET A 102 -13.44 18.49 28.42
N TYR A 103 -13.25 17.30 29.00
CA TYR A 103 -13.29 16.02 28.30
C TYR A 103 -14.35 15.13 28.94
N VAL A 104 -15.28 14.63 28.13
CA VAL A 104 -16.35 13.74 28.57
C VAL A 104 -16.25 12.46 27.76
N ARG A 105 -16.08 11.35 28.47
CA ARG A 105 -15.80 10.02 27.89
C ARG A 105 -16.87 9.05 28.33
N GLU A 106 -17.70 8.61 27.40
CA GLU A 106 -18.80 7.70 27.68
C GLU A 106 -18.91 6.66 26.57
N GLY A 107 -19.36 5.46 26.90
CA GLY A 107 -19.42 4.37 25.94
C GLY A 107 -20.70 3.57 26.01
N TRP A 108 -21.03 2.95 24.89
CA TRP A 108 -22.18 2.07 24.77
C TRP A 108 -21.80 0.76 24.09
N GLY A 109 -22.41 -0.33 24.55
CA GLY A 109 -22.09 -1.67 24.09
C GLY A 109 -22.33 -2.69 25.19
N ASN A 110 -21.59 -3.80 25.15
CA ASN A 110 -21.66 -4.84 26.15
C ASN A 110 -20.29 -5.45 26.45
N LYS A 111 -20.20 -6.21 27.54
CA LYS A 111 -18.94 -6.79 28.01
C LYS A 111 -18.34 -7.83 27.05
N LYS A 112 -19.17 -8.52 26.28
CA LYS A 112 -18.73 -9.61 25.38
C LYS A 112 -18.55 -9.08 23.96
N GLU A 113 -17.32 -9.09 23.46
CA GLU A 113 -16.98 -8.69 22.10
C GLU A 113 -17.83 -9.41 21.04
N GLY A 114 -18.15 -8.72 19.95
CA GLY A 114 -18.84 -9.33 18.80
C GLY A 114 -20.35 -9.54 18.94
N THR A 115 -20.94 -9.22 20.09
CA THR A 115 -22.34 -9.61 20.35
C THR A 115 -23.35 -8.46 20.29
N PHE A 116 -22.97 -7.23 20.62
CA PHE A 116 -23.89 -6.10 20.60
C PHE A 116 -23.99 -5.42 19.23
N TRP A 117 -22.85 -4.99 18.69
CA TRP A 117 -22.80 -4.18 17.48
C TRP A 117 -23.01 -5.07 16.25
N LYS A 118 -23.95 -4.67 15.38
CA LYS A 118 -24.20 -5.34 14.10
C LYS A 118 -23.50 -4.59 12.99
N ARG A 119 -23.18 -5.28 11.89
CA ARG A 119 -22.61 -4.63 10.71
C ARG A 119 -23.51 -3.49 10.20
N GLY A 120 -22.92 -2.32 10.01
CA GLY A 120 -23.64 -1.14 9.56
C GLY A 120 -22.94 0.17 9.88
N SER A 121 -23.58 1.26 9.48
CA SER A 121 -23.13 2.61 9.83
C SER A 121 -23.97 3.17 10.98
N TYR A 122 -23.30 3.94 11.81
CA TYR A 122 -23.82 4.49 13.05
C TYR A 122 -23.28 5.91 13.21
N PHE A 123 -23.87 6.68 14.12
CA PHE A 123 -23.31 7.95 14.51
C PHE A 123 -23.67 8.30 15.94
N TRP A 124 -22.75 9.00 16.58
CA TRP A 124 -23.00 9.70 17.82
C TRP A 124 -23.40 11.14 17.55
N GLU A 125 -24.34 11.65 18.34
CA GLU A 125 -24.65 13.06 18.47
C GLU A 125 -24.38 13.51 19.90
N ALA A 126 -23.70 14.64 20.03
CA ALA A 126 -23.47 15.29 21.31
C ALA A 126 -24.32 16.56 21.41
N TRP A 127 -24.97 16.73 22.55
CA TRP A 127 -25.76 17.89 22.90
C TRP A 127 -25.27 18.45 24.23
N ILE A 128 -25.19 19.78 24.33
CA ILE A 128 -24.84 20.50 25.56
C ILE A 128 -25.91 21.56 25.79
N ASP A 129 -26.54 21.54 26.97
CA ASP A 129 -27.61 22.46 27.38
C ASP A 129 -28.74 22.58 26.34
N GLY A 130 -29.12 21.43 25.76
CA GLY A 130 -30.17 21.34 24.74
C GLY A 130 -29.76 21.74 23.32
N GLN A 131 -28.51 22.18 23.11
CA GLN A 131 -27.97 22.51 21.79
C GLN A 131 -27.14 21.35 21.23
N LYS A 132 -27.40 20.95 19.97
CA LYS A 132 -26.56 19.97 19.27
C LYS A 132 -25.21 20.60 18.91
N VAL A 133 -24.12 20.03 19.41
CA VAL A 133 -22.77 20.57 19.21
C VAL A 133 -21.96 19.81 18.17
N GLY A 134 -22.31 18.56 17.88
CA GLY A 134 -21.59 17.79 16.87
C GLY A 134 -22.17 16.41 16.60
N THR A 135 -21.78 15.86 15.45
CA THR A 135 -22.09 14.49 15.03
C THR A 135 -20.83 13.81 14.55
N LYS A 136 -20.62 12.54 14.94
CA LYS A 136 -19.49 11.73 14.46
C LYS A 136 -19.96 10.36 14.02
N TYR A 137 -19.69 10.03 12.75
CA TYR A 137 -20.04 8.75 12.15
C TYR A 137 -18.98 7.69 12.40
N PHE A 138 -19.44 6.45 12.53
CA PHE A 138 -18.59 5.26 12.59
C PHE A 138 -19.25 4.06 11.90
N HIS A 139 -18.43 3.05 11.62
CA HIS A 139 -18.80 1.89 10.82
C HIS A 139 -18.34 0.62 11.54
N ILE A 140 -19.25 -0.34 11.61
CA ILE A 140 -18.98 -1.69 12.12
C ILE A 140 -18.93 -2.58 10.89
N GLU A 141 -17.76 -3.13 10.59
CA GLU A 141 -17.54 -4.00 9.44
C GLU A 141 -17.22 -5.42 9.89
N GLU A 142 -17.47 -6.37 9.00
CA GLU A 142 -17.31 -7.81 9.26
C GLU A 142 -16.68 -8.44 8.01
N PRO A 143 -15.68 -9.31 8.16
CA PRO A 143 -15.03 -9.96 7.04
C PRO A 143 -16.00 -10.86 6.26
N SER A 144 -15.58 -11.31 5.07
CA SER A 144 -16.34 -12.28 4.29
C SER A 144 -16.58 -13.56 5.12
N PRO A 145 -17.79 -14.18 5.10
CA PRO A 145 -18.06 -15.40 5.84
C PRO A 145 -17.08 -16.54 5.52
N ASP A 146 -16.58 -16.58 4.29
CA ASP A 146 -15.65 -17.60 3.80
C ASP A 146 -14.17 -17.20 3.99
N SER A 147 -13.90 -16.16 4.78
CA SER A 147 -12.54 -15.68 5.02
C SER A 147 -11.72 -16.70 5.81
N ILE A 148 -10.82 -17.41 5.12
CA ILE A 148 -9.84 -18.33 5.72
C ILE A 148 -8.86 -17.65 6.69
N PHE A 149 -8.76 -16.31 6.63
CA PHE A 149 -7.83 -15.51 7.42
C PHE A 149 -8.40 -15.03 8.77
N ALA A 150 -9.67 -15.31 9.07
CA ALA A 150 -10.34 -14.75 10.26
C ALA A 150 -9.73 -15.22 11.59
N GLU A 151 -9.01 -16.36 11.58
CA GLU A 151 -8.39 -16.96 12.76
C GLU A 151 -6.87 -16.70 12.84
N ASN A 152 -6.23 -16.18 11.78
CA ASN A 152 -4.80 -15.86 11.77
C ASN A 152 -4.57 -14.43 12.29
N PRO A 153 -3.86 -14.22 13.42
CA PRO A 153 -3.63 -12.88 13.95
C PRO A 153 -2.66 -12.03 13.09
N TYR A 154 -1.93 -12.64 12.16
CA TYR A 154 -0.95 -11.97 11.30
C TYR A 154 -1.51 -11.60 9.93
N GLU A 155 -2.64 -12.17 9.52
CA GLU A 155 -3.30 -11.86 8.26
C GLU A 155 -4.55 -11.04 8.50
N ASN A 156 -4.75 -10.02 7.66
CA ASN A 156 -5.94 -9.20 7.78
C ASN A 156 -7.08 -9.77 6.93
N PRO A 157 -8.26 -10.04 7.51
CA PRO A 157 -9.35 -10.70 6.78
C PRO A 157 -10.14 -9.77 5.84
N PHE A 158 -9.73 -8.50 5.72
CA PHE A 158 -10.36 -7.52 4.83
C PHE A 158 -9.49 -7.16 3.62
N LEU A 159 -8.17 -7.09 3.82
CA LEU A 159 -7.22 -6.53 2.87
C LEU A 159 -5.93 -7.36 2.83
N GLN A 160 -5.41 -7.57 1.63
CA GLN A 160 -4.04 -8.05 1.45
C GLN A 160 -3.21 -6.99 0.71
N VAL A 161 -1.99 -6.71 1.17
CA VAL A 161 -1.11 -5.73 0.55
C VAL A 161 -0.67 -6.24 -0.83
N LYS A 162 -0.94 -5.47 -1.89
CA LYS A 162 -0.46 -5.76 -3.26
C LYS A 162 0.76 -4.92 -3.60
N SER A 163 0.70 -3.62 -3.35
CA SER A 163 1.79 -2.70 -3.65
C SER A 163 1.76 -1.51 -2.69
N ILE A 164 2.94 -1.08 -2.24
CA ILE A 164 3.11 0.19 -1.54
C ILE A 164 4.30 0.92 -2.15
N LYS A 165 4.10 2.17 -2.55
CA LYS A 165 5.16 2.99 -3.14
C LYS A 165 5.16 4.36 -2.47
N LEU A 166 6.32 4.97 -2.35
CA LEU A 166 6.47 6.29 -1.76
C LEU A 166 6.79 7.31 -2.86
N PHE A 167 6.28 8.53 -2.73
CA PHE A 167 6.61 9.62 -3.63
C PHE A 167 6.57 10.97 -2.91
N GLU A 168 7.31 11.96 -3.42
CA GLU A 168 7.26 13.34 -2.96
C GLU A 168 6.19 14.12 -3.73
N GLY A 169 5.49 15.02 -3.05
CA GLY A 169 4.55 15.91 -3.71
C GLY A 169 4.19 17.16 -2.92
N SER A 170 3.40 18.01 -3.55
CA SER A 170 2.66 19.11 -2.95
C SER A 170 1.40 18.60 -2.22
N PHE A 171 0.80 19.44 -1.38
CA PHE A 171 -0.42 19.09 -0.65
C PHE A 171 -1.56 18.63 -1.59
N ASP A 172 -1.64 19.16 -2.81
CA ASP A 172 -2.71 18.89 -3.78
C ASP A 172 -2.35 17.81 -4.82
N ASP A 173 -1.16 17.20 -4.75
CA ASP A 173 -0.63 16.30 -5.80
C ASP A 173 -1.30 14.92 -5.88
N LEU A 174 -2.43 14.70 -5.21
CA LEU A 174 -3.17 13.43 -5.23
C LEU A 174 -3.66 13.04 -6.64
N GLN A 175 -3.80 14.00 -7.55
CA GLN A 175 -4.34 13.80 -8.91
C GLN A 175 -3.28 13.71 -10.02
N ASN A 176 -1.98 13.85 -9.70
CA ASN A 176 -0.93 13.82 -10.72
C ASN A 176 -0.74 12.38 -11.24
N LYS A 177 -0.82 12.21 -12.57
CA LYS A 177 -0.66 10.91 -13.25
C LYS A 177 0.80 10.48 -13.39
N GLU A 178 1.76 11.42 -13.29
CA GLU A 178 3.19 11.14 -13.39
C GLU A 178 3.83 11.09 -12.00
N ARG A 179 3.56 10.02 -11.25
CA ARG A 179 4.16 9.81 -9.91
C ARG A 179 5.59 9.29 -10.06
N LYS A 180 6.55 9.99 -9.47
CA LYS A 180 7.95 9.55 -9.40
C LYS A 180 8.23 8.88 -8.08
N TYR A 181 8.22 7.55 -8.07
CA TYR A 181 8.42 6.76 -6.86
C TYR A 181 9.89 6.74 -6.42
N GLN A 182 10.10 6.89 -5.11
CA GLN A 182 11.41 7.09 -4.50
C GLN A 182 11.53 6.29 -3.20
N SER A 183 12.74 5.82 -2.90
CA SER A 183 13.10 5.17 -1.63
C SER A 183 13.95 6.08 -0.71
N SER A 184 14.59 7.09 -1.29
CA SER A 184 15.27 8.18 -0.59
C SER A 184 14.83 9.52 -1.17
N PHE A 185 14.71 10.51 -0.31
CA PHE A 185 14.22 11.85 -0.63
C PHE A 185 15.28 12.90 -0.28
N ARG A 186 15.53 13.84 -1.20
CA ARG A 186 16.44 14.98 -0.96
C ARG A 186 15.80 15.97 0.00
N LYS A 187 16.43 16.11 1.18
CA LYS A 187 15.99 17.02 2.25
C LYS A 187 15.57 18.40 1.75
N GLU A 188 16.41 19.07 0.97
CA GLU A 188 16.25 20.48 0.59
C GLU A 188 14.98 20.72 -0.25
N SER A 189 14.46 19.69 -0.92
CA SER A 189 13.28 19.79 -1.77
C SER A 189 12.03 19.13 -1.20
N THR A 190 12.18 18.12 -0.32
CA THR A 190 11.04 17.33 0.18
C THR A 190 10.06 18.16 0.98
N ARG A 191 8.77 18.06 0.61
CA ARG A 191 7.63 18.65 1.32
C ARG A 191 6.81 17.57 2.00
N TYR A 192 5.95 16.90 1.23
CA TYR A 192 5.14 15.79 1.67
C TYR A 192 5.71 14.50 1.13
N ILE A 193 5.74 13.48 1.98
CA ILE A 193 5.96 12.11 1.56
C ILE A 193 4.60 11.44 1.56
N PHE A 194 4.17 11.01 0.39
CA PHE A 194 2.95 10.26 0.19
C PHE A 194 3.25 8.77 0.11
N VAL A 195 2.34 8.00 0.68
CA VAL A 195 2.28 6.55 0.53
C VAL A 195 1.14 6.25 -0.42
N ASP A 196 1.48 5.65 -1.54
CA ASP A 196 0.54 5.10 -2.51
C ASP A 196 0.39 3.61 -2.26
N MET A 197 -0.85 3.16 -2.02
CA MET A 197 -1.14 1.82 -1.55
C MET A 197 -2.20 1.18 -2.45
N VAL A 198 -1.93 -0.06 -2.85
CA VAL A 198 -2.89 -0.93 -3.53
C VAL A 198 -3.08 -2.16 -2.64
N PHE A 199 -4.33 -2.43 -2.32
CA PHE A 199 -4.73 -3.61 -1.56
C PHE A 199 -5.66 -4.48 -2.40
N GLN A 200 -5.49 -5.80 -2.32
CA GLN A 200 -6.52 -6.74 -2.73
C GLN A 200 -7.69 -6.63 -1.74
N ASN A 201 -8.89 -6.41 -2.26
CA ASN A 201 -10.11 -6.45 -1.47
C ASN A 201 -10.54 -7.90 -1.25
N LEU A 202 -10.60 -8.32 0.01
CA LEU A 202 -11.10 -9.65 0.40
C LEU A 202 -12.61 -9.64 0.70
N VAL A 203 -13.22 -8.46 0.75
CA VAL A 203 -14.66 -8.24 0.99
C VAL A 203 -15.28 -7.60 -0.25
N PHE A 204 -15.22 -8.30 -1.39
CA PHE A 204 -15.70 -7.80 -2.68
C PHE A 204 -17.22 -7.96 -2.85
N GLU A 205 -17.85 -8.84 -2.08
CA GLU A 205 -19.28 -9.19 -2.19
C GLU A 205 -20.21 -8.06 -1.76
N ARG A 206 -19.70 -7.07 -1.02
CA ARG A 206 -20.49 -5.96 -0.47
C ARG A 206 -19.66 -4.69 -0.33
N MET A 207 -20.38 -3.58 -0.19
CA MET A 207 -19.80 -2.28 0.12
C MET A 207 -19.44 -2.19 1.61
N TRP A 208 -18.29 -1.59 1.91
CA TRP A 208 -17.75 -1.43 3.26
C TRP A 208 -16.85 -0.19 3.38
N ASN A 209 -16.44 0.19 4.58
CA ASN A 209 -15.59 1.36 4.82
C ASN A 209 -14.20 0.93 5.26
N CYS A 210 -13.18 1.41 4.58
CA CYS A 210 -11.77 1.16 4.85
C CYS A 210 -11.13 2.42 5.44
N GLU A 211 -10.53 2.32 6.63
CA GLU A 211 -9.82 3.42 7.30
C GLU A 211 -8.38 3.04 7.58
N ILE A 212 -7.47 3.58 6.78
CA ILE A 212 -6.03 3.34 6.90
C ILE A 212 -5.37 4.47 7.68
N TYR A 213 -4.46 4.09 8.56
CA TYR A 213 -3.55 4.99 9.27
C TYR A 213 -2.14 4.77 8.74
N ILE A 214 -1.43 5.86 8.49
CA ILE A 214 -0.01 5.83 8.15
C ILE A 214 0.72 6.60 9.23
N LYS A 215 1.62 5.93 9.94
CA LYS A 215 2.46 6.55 10.97
C LYS A 215 3.87 6.69 10.45
N PHE A 216 4.40 7.90 10.51
CA PHE A 216 5.77 8.20 10.12
C PHE A 216 6.63 8.27 11.38
N ASN A 217 7.51 7.29 11.55
CA ASN A 217 8.45 7.21 12.66
C ASN A 217 9.87 7.45 12.15
N ASN A 218 10.75 8.00 12.99
CA ASN A 218 12.19 7.96 12.71
C ASN A 218 12.81 6.63 13.20
N LEU A 219 14.11 6.46 12.97
CA LEU A 219 14.87 5.28 13.40
C LEU A 219 14.76 4.98 14.91
N THR A 220 14.61 6.01 15.75
CA THR A 220 14.42 5.87 17.19
C THR A 220 12.98 5.58 17.60
N ARG A 221 12.08 5.28 16.64
CA ARG A 221 10.64 5.05 16.84
C ARG A 221 9.87 6.25 17.41
N GLU A 222 10.40 7.46 17.23
CA GLU A 222 9.67 8.70 17.55
C GLU A 222 8.64 8.96 16.46
N LEU A 223 7.36 9.08 16.83
CA LEU A 223 6.28 9.45 15.92
C LEU A 223 6.42 10.90 15.46
N LYS A 224 6.75 11.11 14.20
CA LYS A 224 6.90 12.44 13.59
C LYS A 224 5.60 12.97 13.03
N GLY A 225 4.77 12.07 12.49
CA GLY A 225 3.55 12.44 11.81
C GLY A 225 2.61 11.27 11.62
N GLN A 226 1.34 11.59 11.36
CA GLN A 226 0.33 10.59 11.03
C GLN A 226 -0.59 11.15 9.93
N ALA A 227 -0.93 10.29 8.98
CA ALA A 227 -2.00 10.53 8.01
C ALA A 227 -3.10 9.48 8.19
N THR A 228 -4.34 9.87 7.93
CA THR A 228 -5.50 8.96 7.99
C THR A 228 -6.32 9.10 6.71
N ARG A 229 -6.72 7.97 6.13
CA ARG A 229 -7.55 7.92 4.93
C ARG A 229 -8.74 7.00 5.15
N LEU A 230 -9.94 7.59 5.10
CA LEU A 230 -11.20 6.85 5.11
C LEU A 230 -11.75 6.81 3.68
N GLN A 231 -11.99 5.61 3.16
CA GLN A 231 -12.58 5.37 1.84
C GLN A 231 -13.73 4.39 1.95
N LYS A 232 -14.79 4.66 1.19
CA LYS A 232 -15.90 3.76 1.02
C LYS A 232 -15.64 2.87 -0.19
N VAL A 233 -15.39 1.59 0.04
CA VAL A 233 -15.10 0.58 -0.97
C VAL A 233 -16.42 0.09 -1.57
N LYS A 234 -16.53 0.10 -2.90
CA LYS A 234 -17.75 -0.31 -3.60
C LYS A 234 -17.84 -1.84 -3.67
N ARG A 235 -19.06 -2.34 -3.87
CA ARG A 235 -19.29 -3.76 -4.15
C ARG A 235 -18.67 -4.11 -5.51
N GLY A 236 -17.97 -5.24 -5.59
CA GLY A 236 -17.31 -5.73 -6.80
C GLY A 236 -16.00 -5.03 -7.14
N GLU A 237 -15.47 -4.20 -6.23
CA GLU A 237 -14.16 -3.57 -6.39
C GLU A 237 -13.09 -4.56 -5.92
N ASP A 238 -12.29 -5.10 -6.85
CA ASP A 238 -11.28 -6.12 -6.55
C ASP A 238 -10.02 -5.52 -5.90
N GLU A 239 -9.66 -4.29 -6.29
CA GLU A 239 -8.50 -3.58 -5.76
C GLU A 239 -8.90 -2.25 -5.14
N ILE A 240 -8.27 -1.92 -4.00
CA ILE A 240 -8.49 -0.67 -3.28
C ILE A 240 -7.23 0.18 -3.40
N HIS A 241 -7.36 1.30 -4.10
CA HIS A 241 -6.30 2.28 -4.28
C HIS A 241 -6.45 3.41 -3.26
N LEU A 242 -5.42 3.64 -2.46
CA LEU A 242 -5.39 4.66 -1.41
C LEU A 242 -4.09 5.42 -1.47
N THR A 243 -4.17 6.75 -1.43
CA THR A 243 -3.00 7.62 -1.31
C THR A 243 -3.18 8.54 -0.11
N ALA A 244 -2.18 8.59 0.77
CA ALA A 244 -2.15 9.53 1.88
C ALA A 244 -0.70 9.82 2.27
N GLY A 245 -0.44 11.05 2.71
CA GLY A 245 0.90 11.52 3.00
C GLY A 245 0.93 12.48 4.17
N TRP A 246 2.13 12.71 4.68
CA TRP A 246 2.39 13.67 5.75
C TRP A 246 3.61 14.51 5.38
N GLY A 247 3.64 15.74 5.88
CA GLY A 247 4.71 16.68 5.64
C GLY A 247 4.23 18.12 5.76
N SER A 248 4.95 19.02 5.11
CA SER A 248 4.68 20.45 5.14
C SER A 248 4.90 21.08 3.77
N ASN A 249 4.15 22.13 3.45
CA ASN A 249 4.39 22.95 2.26
C ASN A 249 5.77 23.65 2.29
N VAL A 250 6.43 23.69 3.45
CA VAL A 250 7.79 24.19 3.61
C VAL A 250 8.80 23.09 3.26
N LYS A 251 9.54 23.31 2.18
CA LYS A 251 10.65 22.45 1.75
C LYS A 251 11.72 22.36 2.85
N GLY A 252 12.37 21.21 3.01
CA GLY A 252 13.42 21.05 4.03
C GLY A 252 12.92 20.92 5.45
N SER A 253 11.61 20.72 5.66
CA SER A 253 11.01 20.51 6.98
C SER A 253 11.37 19.14 7.59
N TRP A 254 11.74 18.17 6.75
CA TRP A 254 12.25 16.88 7.20
C TRP A 254 13.70 16.99 7.69
N SER A 255 14.01 16.27 8.77
CA SER A 255 15.41 16.12 9.23
C SER A 255 16.09 15.00 8.47
N LYS A 256 17.42 15.06 8.30
CA LYS A 256 18.16 13.95 7.69
C LYS A 256 18.05 12.71 8.59
N GLY A 257 17.93 11.55 7.99
CA GLY A 257 17.90 10.28 8.71
C GLY A 257 17.02 9.22 8.07
N ILE A 258 16.91 8.09 8.77
CA ILE A 258 16.11 6.95 8.37
C ILE A 258 14.75 7.02 9.06
N TYR A 259 13.71 6.75 8.29
CA TYR A 259 12.32 6.80 8.71
C TYR A 259 11.59 5.53 8.28
N THR A 260 10.42 5.30 8.87
CA THR A 260 9.48 4.26 8.46
C THR A 260 8.09 4.84 8.31
N ALA A 261 7.37 4.41 7.29
CA ALA A 261 5.93 4.57 7.17
C ALA A 261 5.25 3.26 7.56
N GLU A 262 4.51 3.25 8.66
CA GLU A 262 3.78 2.08 9.18
C GLU A 262 2.30 2.20 8.79
N ILE A 263 1.82 1.26 7.97
CA ILE A 263 0.45 1.19 7.48
C ILE A 263 -0.35 0.32 8.44
N VAL A 264 -1.40 0.88 9.04
CA VAL A 264 -2.21 0.20 10.06
C VAL A 264 -3.69 0.26 9.68
N PHE A 265 -4.38 -0.86 9.82
CA PHE A 265 -5.82 -1.00 9.60
C PHE A 265 -6.44 -1.82 10.74
N MET A 266 -7.45 -1.28 11.43
CA MET A 266 -8.15 -1.97 12.53
C MET A 266 -7.24 -2.64 13.59
N ASP A 267 -6.15 -1.96 13.97
CA ASP A 267 -5.10 -2.46 14.89
C ASP A 267 -4.17 -3.54 14.30
N TYR A 268 -4.36 -3.94 13.04
CA TYR A 268 -3.39 -4.74 12.30
C TYR A 268 -2.36 -3.84 11.66
N LEU A 269 -1.09 -4.09 11.93
CA LEU A 269 0.00 -3.56 11.12
C LEU A 269 -0.04 -4.31 9.78
N LEU A 270 -0.28 -3.61 8.67
CA LEU A 270 -0.32 -4.23 7.35
C LEU A 270 1.08 -4.28 6.72
N ALA A 271 1.85 -3.21 6.88
CA ALA A 271 3.17 -3.08 6.30
C ALA A 271 3.99 -1.98 6.98
N ILE A 272 5.32 -2.09 6.89
CA ILE A 272 6.30 -1.06 7.24
C ILE A 272 7.13 -0.78 6.00
N VAL A 273 7.25 0.50 5.62
CA VAL A 273 8.06 0.95 4.49
C VAL A 273 9.17 1.87 4.98
N PRO A 274 10.43 1.40 5.11
CA PRO A 274 11.56 2.26 5.37
C PRO A 274 11.83 3.24 4.22
N PHE A 275 12.28 4.44 4.56
CA PHE A 275 12.79 5.43 3.61
C PHE A 275 13.85 6.33 4.25
N GLU A 276 14.64 6.98 3.41
CA GLU A 276 15.70 7.89 3.85
C GLU A 276 15.39 9.35 3.48
N ILE A 277 15.74 10.27 4.37
CA ILE A 277 15.87 11.69 4.04
C ILE A 277 17.37 12.02 3.98
N GLY A 278 17.87 12.24 2.76
CA GLY A 278 19.29 12.40 2.46
C GLY A 278 19.58 13.62 1.60
N GLU A 279 20.70 13.58 0.87
CA GLU A 279 21.16 14.67 -0.02
C GLU A 279 20.67 14.50 -1.48
N LYS A 280 20.22 13.30 -1.83
CA LYS A 280 19.81 12.95 -3.19
C LYS A 280 18.54 12.12 -3.13
N ASP A 281 17.72 12.30 -4.15
CA ASP A 281 16.60 11.42 -4.44
C ASP A 281 17.15 10.10 -4.99
N VAL A 282 16.63 8.97 -4.52
CA VAL A 282 16.88 7.65 -5.09
C VAL A 282 15.55 7.12 -5.59
N PHE A 283 15.44 7.01 -6.92
CA PHE A 283 14.23 6.52 -7.58
C PHE A 283 14.15 4.99 -7.50
N GLY A 284 12.91 4.51 -7.42
CA GLY A 284 12.61 3.09 -7.20
C GLY A 284 11.72 2.90 -5.98
N ALA A 285 11.14 1.71 -5.84
CA ALA A 285 10.27 1.41 -4.72
C ALA A 285 11.07 0.88 -3.52
N ALA A 286 10.66 1.32 -2.33
CA ALA A 286 11.26 0.92 -1.07
C ALA A 286 10.97 -0.56 -0.78
N GLN A 287 11.89 -1.23 -0.08
CA GLN A 287 11.63 -2.58 0.44
C GLN A 287 10.51 -2.49 1.48
N ILE A 288 9.49 -3.35 1.34
CA ILE A 288 8.36 -3.39 2.28
C ILE A 288 8.62 -4.52 3.29
N MET A 289 8.20 -4.34 4.53
CA MET A 289 8.16 -5.39 5.53
C MET A 289 6.70 -5.65 5.92
N VAL A 290 6.23 -6.89 5.78
CA VAL A 290 4.92 -7.33 6.30
C VAL A 290 5.13 -8.14 7.59
N PRO A 291 4.16 -8.18 8.52
CA PRO A 291 4.35 -8.79 9.84
C PRO A 291 4.33 -10.34 9.91
N ASP A 292 4.17 -11.05 8.79
CA ASP A 292 4.06 -12.52 8.79
C ASP A 292 5.35 -13.19 9.36
N PRO A 293 5.25 -14.02 10.41
CA PRO A 293 6.41 -14.70 11.01
C PRO A 293 6.95 -15.88 10.19
N THR A 294 6.19 -16.41 9.22
CA THR A 294 6.60 -17.48 8.29
C THR A 294 7.28 -16.94 7.03
N ASP A 295 6.98 -15.70 6.66
CA ASP A 295 7.64 -14.99 5.57
C ASP A 295 8.69 -14.00 6.10
N LYS A 296 9.97 -14.35 5.91
CA LYS A 296 11.07 -13.38 5.93
C LYS A 296 10.64 -12.15 5.14
N ILE A 297 10.88 -10.93 5.67
CA ILE A 297 10.80 -9.62 4.98
C ILE A 297 10.14 -9.80 3.63
N ALA A 298 8.81 -9.72 3.54
CA ALA A 298 8.17 -9.84 2.24
C ALA A 298 8.68 -8.67 1.39
N PHE A 299 9.72 -8.92 0.61
CA PHE A 299 9.92 -8.30 -0.68
C PHE A 299 8.64 -8.65 -1.43
N LEU A 300 7.57 -7.87 -1.22
CA LEU A 300 6.62 -7.67 -2.28
C LEU A 300 7.54 -7.17 -3.40
N PRO A 301 7.82 -7.99 -4.43
CA PRO A 301 8.59 -7.50 -5.54
C PRO A 301 7.85 -6.24 -5.92
N THR A 302 8.58 -5.13 -5.91
CA THR A 302 8.12 -3.94 -6.59
C THR A 302 7.60 -4.47 -7.92
N PRO A 303 6.31 -4.28 -8.28
CA PRO A 303 5.99 -4.45 -9.67
C PRO A 303 6.95 -3.49 -10.34
N GLU A 304 7.98 -4.07 -10.97
CA GLU A 304 8.77 -3.41 -11.99
C GLU A 304 7.75 -2.63 -12.81
N GLU A 305 8.09 -1.40 -13.20
CA GLU A 305 7.19 -0.47 -13.90
C GLU A 305 6.38 -1.17 -15.04
N ASP A 306 6.91 -2.30 -15.51
CA ASP A 306 6.41 -3.34 -16.41
C ASP A 306 5.05 -4.00 -16.12
N ASP A 307 4.46 -3.97 -14.91
CA ASP A 307 3.14 -4.63 -14.67
C ASP A 307 1.93 -3.71 -14.92
N ALA A 308 2.13 -2.41 -15.17
CA ALA A 308 1.07 -1.52 -15.62
C ALA A 308 0.81 -1.63 -17.14
N GLU A 309 1.84 -1.98 -17.92
CA GLU A 309 1.76 -2.18 -19.36
C GLU A 309 1.09 -3.53 -19.66
N SER A 310 0.15 -3.60 -20.60
CA SER A 310 -0.36 -4.86 -21.10
C SER A 310 0.63 -5.53 -22.07
N PHE A 311 0.38 -6.79 -22.45
CA PHE A 311 1.15 -7.44 -23.51
C PHE A 311 1.12 -6.63 -24.81
N ASP A 312 -0.06 -6.08 -25.13
CA ASP A 312 -0.29 -5.33 -26.35
C ASP A 312 0.47 -3.99 -26.34
N ASP A 313 0.61 -3.35 -25.17
CA ASP A 313 1.35 -2.10 -25.03
C ASP A 313 2.85 -2.31 -25.31
N VAL A 314 3.47 -3.34 -24.71
CA VAL A 314 4.88 -3.67 -24.95
C VAL A 314 5.12 -4.13 -26.40
N MET A 315 4.15 -4.83 -27.00
CA MET A 315 4.22 -5.22 -28.40
C MET A 315 4.11 -4.01 -29.34
N LEU A 316 3.31 -3.00 -28.97
CA LEU A 316 3.18 -1.74 -29.70
C LEU A 316 4.51 -0.96 -29.66
N GLU A 317 5.15 -0.87 -28.49
CA GLU A 317 6.49 -0.28 -28.36
C GLU A 317 7.54 -1.00 -29.20
N LEU A 318 7.56 -2.34 -29.16
CA LEU A 318 8.46 -3.14 -29.99
C LEU A 318 8.22 -2.87 -31.48
N ASN A 319 6.96 -2.75 -31.91
CA ASN A 319 6.59 -2.46 -33.29
C ASN A 319 7.03 -1.06 -33.74
N ASN A 320 7.05 -0.07 -32.84
CA ASN A 320 7.50 1.30 -33.12
C ASN A 320 9.01 1.42 -33.36
N LEU A 321 9.82 0.45 -32.93
CA LEU A 321 11.25 0.43 -33.24
C LEU A 321 11.48 0.22 -34.75
N ILE A 322 12.35 1.03 -35.36
CA ILE A 322 12.66 0.92 -36.79
C ILE A 322 13.46 -0.36 -37.04
N GLY A 323 13.01 -1.21 -37.98
CA GLY A 323 13.68 -2.47 -38.34
C GLY A 323 13.22 -3.69 -37.50
N LEU A 324 14.12 -4.67 -37.32
CA LEU A 324 13.92 -5.87 -36.48
C LEU A 324 12.75 -6.79 -36.92
N THR A 325 12.41 -6.79 -38.21
CA THR A 325 11.24 -7.50 -38.75
C THR A 325 11.20 -8.99 -38.38
N GLU A 326 12.34 -9.67 -38.42
CA GLU A 326 12.44 -11.10 -38.11
C GLU A 326 12.15 -11.38 -36.63
N ILE A 327 12.70 -10.57 -35.72
CA ILE A 327 12.47 -10.67 -34.27
C ILE A 327 11.00 -10.38 -33.95
N LYS A 328 10.42 -9.31 -34.50
CA LYS A 328 9.00 -8.97 -34.32
C LYS A 328 8.10 -10.14 -34.75
N THR A 329 8.43 -10.77 -35.88
CA THR A 329 7.70 -11.92 -36.41
C THR A 329 7.84 -13.14 -35.50
N GLN A 330 9.05 -13.46 -35.02
CA GLN A 330 9.27 -14.58 -34.10
C GLN A 330 8.56 -14.39 -32.76
N VAL A 331 8.65 -13.19 -32.19
CA VAL A 331 7.95 -12.83 -30.94
C VAL A 331 6.44 -12.97 -31.09
N TYR A 332 5.90 -12.48 -32.20
CA TYR A 332 4.49 -12.64 -32.51
C TYR A 332 4.09 -14.11 -32.67
N ASN A 333 4.88 -14.91 -33.38
CA ASN A 333 4.64 -16.33 -33.55
C ASN A 333 4.69 -17.10 -32.22
N HIS A 334 5.65 -16.76 -31.35
CA HIS A 334 5.72 -17.32 -29.99
C HIS A 334 4.48 -16.94 -29.17
N ALA A 335 4.04 -15.68 -29.22
CA ALA A 335 2.83 -15.23 -28.56
C ALA A 335 1.60 -16.06 -28.97
N GLN A 336 1.45 -16.30 -30.29
CA GLN A 336 0.36 -17.11 -30.83
C GLN A 336 0.47 -18.57 -30.40
N TYR A 337 1.67 -19.13 -30.40
CA TYR A 337 1.91 -20.51 -29.97
C TYR A 337 1.61 -20.70 -28.47
N ILE A 338 2.03 -19.78 -27.62
CA ILE A 338 1.71 -19.82 -26.18
C ILE A 338 0.21 -19.67 -25.92
N LYS A 339 -0.46 -18.79 -26.67
CA LYS A 339 -1.92 -18.66 -26.62
C LYS A 339 -2.62 -19.97 -27.03
N TYR A 340 -2.12 -20.63 -28.05
CA TYR A 340 -2.58 -21.95 -28.49
C TYR A 340 -2.38 -23.02 -27.41
N LEU A 341 -1.21 -23.05 -26.76
CA LEU A 341 -0.92 -23.98 -25.65
C LEU A 341 -1.82 -23.75 -24.44
N ARG A 342 -2.07 -22.48 -24.04
CA ARG A 342 -3.03 -22.15 -22.98
C ARG A 342 -4.44 -22.67 -23.31
N LEU A 343 -4.91 -22.43 -24.54
CA LEU A 343 -6.21 -22.91 -25.00
C LEU A 343 -6.33 -24.44 -24.96
N ARG A 344 -5.24 -25.16 -25.26
CA ARG A 344 -5.20 -26.63 -25.16
C ARG A 344 -5.23 -27.11 -23.72
N LYS A 345 -4.47 -26.46 -22.84
CA LYS A 345 -4.47 -26.75 -21.39
C LYS A 345 -5.85 -26.55 -20.77
N ASP A 346 -6.53 -25.46 -21.11
CA ASP A 346 -7.91 -25.18 -20.66
C ASP A 346 -8.92 -26.23 -21.16
N LYS A 347 -8.61 -26.92 -22.26
CA LYS A 347 -9.40 -28.02 -22.81
C LYS A 347 -8.94 -29.41 -22.34
N GLY A 348 -8.03 -29.48 -21.37
CA GLY A 348 -7.58 -30.72 -20.74
C GLY A 348 -6.51 -31.50 -21.50
N PHE A 349 -5.85 -30.91 -22.50
CA PHE A 349 -4.71 -31.52 -23.18
C PHE A 349 -3.42 -31.15 -22.44
N LEU A 350 -2.62 -32.16 -22.05
CA LEU A 350 -1.29 -31.99 -21.46
C LEU A 350 -0.22 -32.23 -22.52
N GLU A 351 0.70 -31.29 -22.68
CA GLU A 351 1.93 -31.44 -23.48
C GLU A 351 3.13 -31.04 -22.61
N ASP A 352 4.22 -31.81 -22.74
CA ASP A 352 5.37 -31.80 -21.84
C ASP A 352 6.58 -31.05 -22.43
N THR A 353 6.32 -30.01 -23.24
CA THR A 353 7.39 -29.30 -23.97
C THR A 353 7.38 -27.82 -23.65
N ASN A 354 8.43 -27.37 -22.97
CA ASN A 354 8.76 -25.95 -22.87
C ASN A 354 9.39 -25.50 -24.20
N PRO A 355 8.89 -24.42 -24.83
CA PRO A 355 9.52 -23.90 -26.03
C PRO A 355 10.90 -23.33 -25.69
N LEU A 356 11.92 -23.71 -26.47
CA LEU A 356 13.25 -23.11 -26.42
C LEU A 356 13.17 -21.67 -26.93
N VAL A 357 13.55 -20.70 -26.08
CA VAL A 357 13.44 -19.26 -26.38
C VAL A 357 14.78 -18.51 -26.37
N HIS A 358 15.90 -19.23 -26.42
CA HIS A 358 17.21 -18.61 -26.59
C HIS A 358 17.34 -17.98 -27.97
N SER A 359 17.88 -16.77 -28.03
CA SER A 359 17.95 -15.96 -29.26
C SER A 359 19.31 -15.29 -29.41
N VAL A 360 19.74 -15.08 -30.65
CA VAL A 360 20.98 -14.37 -30.99
C VAL A 360 20.62 -13.09 -31.73
N PHE A 361 21.10 -11.94 -31.23
CA PHE A 361 20.90 -10.64 -31.87
C PHE A 361 22.15 -10.19 -32.62
N ILE A 362 22.06 -10.10 -33.96
CA ILE A 362 23.18 -9.70 -34.82
C ILE A 362 22.94 -8.28 -35.36
N GLY A 363 23.94 -7.40 -35.27
CA GLY A 363 23.92 -6.09 -35.94
C GLY A 363 25.02 -5.16 -35.43
N ASN A 364 25.10 -3.95 -35.97
CA ASN A 364 26.09 -2.96 -35.54
C ASN A 364 25.83 -2.47 -34.10
N PRO A 365 26.85 -1.97 -33.37
CA PRO A 365 26.64 -1.27 -32.10
C PRO A 365 25.66 -0.10 -32.23
N GLY A 366 24.89 0.18 -31.18
CA GLY A 366 23.90 1.27 -31.18
C GLY A 366 22.57 0.98 -31.89
N THR A 367 22.33 -0.25 -32.38
CA THR A 367 21.07 -0.64 -33.04
C THR A 367 19.97 -1.08 -32.07
N GLY A 368 20.04 -0.68 -30.79
CA GLY A 368 18.98 -0.95 -29.80
C GLY A 368 18.87 -2.39 -29.29
N LYS A 369 19.90 -3.23 -29.43
CA LYS A 369 19.86 -4.66 -28.99
C LYS A 369 19.50 -4.82 -27.51
N THR A 370 20.13 -4.04 -26.64
CA THR A 370 19.83 -4.04 -25.20
C THR A 370 18.38 -3.63 -24.92
N THR A 371 17.85 -2.64 -25.67
CA THR A 371 16.45 -2.20 -25.55
C THR A 371 15.48 -3.31 -25.94
N VAL A 372 15.77 -4.03 -27.03
CA VAL A 372 14.98 -5.18 -27.47
C VAL A 372 15.03 -6.30 -26.44
N ALA A 373 16.19 -6.62 -25.87
CA ALA A 373 16.32 -7.63 -24.82
C ALA A 373 15.44 -7.32 -23.61
N LYS A 374 15.39 -6.05 -23.17
CA LYS A 374 14.50 -5.58 -22.10
C LYS A 374 13.02 -5.80 -22.43
N MET A 375 12.58 -5.41 -23.63
CA MET A 375 11.21 -5.66 -24.09
C MET A 375 10.87 -7.15 -24.15
N MET A 376 11.83 -8.00 -24.56
CA MET A 376 11.66 -9.45 -24.59
C MET A 376 11.43 -10.05 -23.21
N GLY A 377 12.19 -9.61 -22.20
CA GLY A 377 11.98 -10.01 -20.81
C GLY A 377 10.55 -9.72 -20.33
N LYS A 378 10.06 -8.50 -20.59
CA LYS A 378 8.66 -8.11 -20.30
C LYS A 378 7.66 -9.00 -21.01
N LEU A 379 7.82 -9.20 -22.32
CA LEU A 379 6.88 -9.97 -23.14
C LEU A 379 6.83 -11.43 -22.69
N TYR A 380 7.98 -12.06 -22.45
CA TYR A 380 8.05 -13.45 -22.01
C TYR A 380 7.50 -13.67 -20.59
N LYS A 381 7.67 -12.70 -19.67
CA LYS A 381 6.95 -12.69 -18.39
C LYS A 381 5.43 -12.69 -18.58
N LYS A 382 4.91 -11.79 -19.45
CA LYS A 382 3.47 -11.70 -19.74
C LYS A 382 2.92 -12.95 -20.43
N MET A 383 3.73 -13.60 -21.26
CA MET A 383 3.43 -14.91 -21.85
C MET A 383 3.48 -16.06 -20.83
N GLY A 384 4.01 -15.84 -19.62
CA GLY A 384 4.17 -16.87 -18.59
C GLY A 384 5.31 -17.85 -18.88
N LEU A 385 6.25 -17.46 -19.75
CA LEU A 385 7.48 -18.19 -20.05
C LEU A 385 8.57 -17.92 -19.02
N LEU A 386 8.53 -16.74 -18.41
CA LEU A 386 9.45 -16.32 -17.37
C LEU A 386 8.67 -16.00 -16.09
N THR A 387 9.27 -16.25 -14.94
CA THR A 387 8.69 -15.89 -13.64
C THR A 387 8.91 -14.41 -13.30
N LYS A 388 9.88 -13.76 -13.94
CA LYS A 388 10.26 -12.34 -13.81
C LYS A 388 10.53 -11.73 -15.20
N GLY A 389 10.44 -10.40 -15.31
CA GLY A 389 10.62 -9.67 -16.59
C GLY A 389 11.99 -9.02 -16.75
N HIS A 390 12.83 -9.11 -15.72
CA HIS A 390 14.11 -8.42 -15.65
C HIS A 390 15.14 -8.99 -16.63
N VAL A 391 16.09 -8.15 -17.03
CA VAL A 391 17.22 -8.53 -17.87
C VAL A 391 18.51 -8.23 -17.13
N HIS A 392 19.35 -9.25 -16.99
CA HIS A 392 20.71 -9.10 -16.49
C HIS A 392 21.67 -9.03 -17.69
N GLU A 393 22.18 -7.84 -17.95
CA GLU A 393 23.18 -7.56 -18.99
C GLU A 393 24.58 -7.82 -18.42
N VAL A 394 25.38 -8.57 -19.18
CA VAL A 394 26.76 -8.93 -18.85
C VAL A 394 27.61 -8.86 -20.11
N ASP A 395 28.89 -8.60 -19.95
CA ASP A 395 29.88 -8.70 -21.02
C ASP A 395 30.99 -9.72 -20.68
N ARG A 396 32.10 -9.69 -21.44
CA ARG A 396 33.24 -10.58 -21.20
C ARG A 396 33.91 -10.35 -19.84
N VAL A 397 34.06 -9.12 -19.36
CA VAL A 397 34.76 -8.84 -18.10
C VAL A 397 33.95 -9.29 -16.88
N ASP A 398 32.63 -9.32 -17.03
CA ASP A 398 31.71 -9.84 -16.01
C ASP A 398 31.78 -11.37 -15.89
N LEU A 399 32.00 -12.06 -17.00
CA LEU A 399 31.98 -13.53 -17.06
C LEU A 399 33.35 -14.18 -16.87
N VAL A 400 34.43 -13.53 -17.32
CA VAL A 400 35.79 -14.09 -17.31
C VAL A 400 36.55 -13.69 -16.04
N GLY A 401 37.15 -14.66 -15.35
CA GLY A 401 38.00 -14.43 -14.18
C GLY A 401 39.39 -13.93 -14.54
N GLU A 402 40.03 -13.18 -13.64
CA GLU A 402 41.43 -12.75 -13.82
C GLU A 402 42.43 -13.88 -13.53
N TYR A 403 42.02 -14.86 -12.71
CA TYR A 403 42.84 -15.99 -12.28
C TYR A 403 42.11 -17.33 -12.46
N ILE A 404 42.89 -18.41 -12.57
CA ILE A 404 42.40 -19.79 -12.68
C ILE A 404 41.37 -20.07 -11.57
N GLY A 405 40.22 -20.64 -11.96
CA GLY A 405 39.15 -21.04 -11.04
C GLY A 405 38.16 -19.94 -10.64
N GLN A 406 38.34 -18.70 -11.13
CA GLN A 406 37.40 -17.60 -10.85
C GLN A 406 36.27 -17.44 -11.89
N THR A 407 36.46 -17.97 -13.10
CA THR A 407 35.47 -17.90 -14.19
C THR A 407 34.19 -18.65 -13.83
N ALA A 408 34.30 -19.90 -13.37
CA ALA A 408 33.12 -20.70 -13.06
C ALA A 408 32.18 -20.08 -11.98
N PRO A 409 32.68 -19.54 -10.85
CA PRO A 409 31.85 -18.80 -9.90
C PRO A 409 31.15 -17.57 -10.51
N LYS A 410 31.87 -16.77 -11.32
CA LYS A 410 31.31 -15.56 -11.96
C LYS A 410 30.15 -15.89 -12.90
N VAL A 411 30.33 -16.90 -13.76
CA VAL A 411 29.28 -17.34 -14.71
C VAL A 411 28.05 -17.84 -13.96
N LYS A 412 28.24 -18.65 -12.90
CA LYS A 412 27.12 -19.11 -12.06
C LYS A 412 26.40 -17.97 -11.38
N GLU A 413 27.13 -16.99 -10.84
CA GLU A 413 26.52 -15.81 -10.21
C GLU A 413 25.70 -14.99 -11.22
N ALA A 414 26.21 -14.79 -12.43
CA ALA A 414 25.47 -14.12 -13.51
C ALA A 414 24.18 -14.86 -13.88
N ILE A 415 24.24 -16.20 -13.99
CA ILE A 415 23.06 -17.04 -14.26
C ILE A 415 22.05 -16.93 -13.11
N GLU A 416 22.50 -16.98 -11.86
CA GLU A 416 21.61 -16.85 -10.69
C GLU A 416 20.96 -15.46 -10.62
N LYS A 417 21.68 -14.39 -10.94
CA LYS A 417 21.11 -13.03 -11.06
C LYS A 417 20.07 -12.94 -12.18
N ALA A 418 20.27 -13.66 -13.27
CA ALA A 418 19.32 -13.73 -14.38
C ALA A 418 18.15 -14.71 -14.15
N ARG A 419 18.19 -15.54 -13.10
CA ARG A 419 17.24 -16.63 -12.88
C ARG A 419 15.79 -16.12 -12.82
N GLY A 420 14.94 -16.73 -13.63
CA GLY A 420 13.55 -16.34 -13.81
C GLY A 420 13.32 -15.16 -14.75
N GLY A 421 14.36 -14.48 -15.22
CA GLY A 421 14.34 -13.41 -16.23
C GLY A 421 15.21 -13.77 -17.44
N VAL A 422 15.90 -12.78 -18.03
CA VAL A 422 16.77 -12.98 -19.21
C VAL A 422 18.23 -12.67 -18.88
N LEU A 423 19.15 -13.56 -19.26
CA LEU A 423 20.59 -13.27 -19.32
C LEU A 423 20.91 -12.72 -20.71
N PHE A 424 21.38 -11.47 -20.79
CA PHE A 424 21.81 -10.84 -22.03
C PHE A 424 23.32 -10.71 -22.04
N ILE A 425 23.99 -11.42 -22.95
CA ILE A 425 25.45 -11.40 -23.09
C ILE A 425 25.80 -10.51 -24.28
N ASP A 426 26.31 -9.32 -23.99
CA ASP A 426 26.76 -8.42 -25.05
C ASP A 426 28.12 -8.87 -25.61
N GLU A 427 28.32 -8.64 -26.90
CA GLU A 427 29.53 -9.04 -27.63
C GLU A 427 29.99 -10.48 -27.36
N ALA A 428 29.05 -11.44 -27.29
CA ALA A 428 29.32 -12.83 -26.95
C ALA A 428 30.39 -13.52 -27.84
N TYR A 429 30.60 -13.03 -29.06
CA TYR A 429 31.68 -13.48 -29.95
C TYR A 429 33.07 -13.30 -29.33
N SER A 430 33.23 -12.33 -28.42
CA SER A 430 34.47 -12.08 -27.70
C SER A 430 34.86 -13.24 -26.78
N LEU A 431 33.93 -14.09 -26.37
CA LEU A 431 34.19 -15.28 -25.53
C LEU A 431 34.84 -16.44 -26.32
N ALA A 432 34.76 -16.41 -27.65
CA ALA A 432 35.20 -17.49 -28.53
C ALA A 432 36.55 -17.21 -29.24
N ARG A 433 37.46 -16.41 -28.65
CA ARG A 433 38.77 -16.10 -29.25
C ARG A 433 39.66 -17.36 -29.44
N SER A 434 40.60 -17.25 -30.38
CA SER A 434 41.32 -18.34 -31.09
C SER A 434 42.29 -19.20 -30.27
N GLU A 435 42.58 -20.39 -30.81
CA GLU A 435 43.26 -21.57 -30.24
C GLU A 435 44.67 -21.42 -29.67
N ASP A 436 45.35 -20.28 -29.86
CA ASP A 436 46.78 -20.13 -29.55
C ASP A 436 47.08 -19.52 -28.17
N ASP A 437 46.07 -19.11 -27.40
CA ASP A 437 46.29 -18.50 -26.08
C ASP A 437 45.87 -19.43 -24.94
N SER A 438 46.83 -20.25 -24.46
CA SER A 438 46.68 -21.18 -23.32
C SER A 438 46.24 -20.52 -21.98
N LYS A 439 46.01 -19.21 -21.98
CA LYS A 439 45.56 -18.39 -20.85
C LYS A 439 44.16 -17.78 -21.03
N ASP A 440 43.44 -18.10 -22.12
CA ASP A 440 42.08 -17.58 -22.32
C ASP A 440 41.00 -18.48 -21.66
N PHE A 441 40.35 -17.97 -20.62
CA PHE A 441 39.27 -18.66 -19.90
C PHE A 441 37.87 -18.47 -20.54
N GLY A 442 37.77 -17.86 -21.73
CA GLY A 442 36.49 -17.68 -22.44
C GLY A 442 35.81 -19.00 -22.83
N ARG A 443 36.58 -20.06 -23.13
CA ARG A 443 36.04 -21.40 -23.41
C ARG A 443 35.32 -22.01 -22.20
N GLU A 444 35.84 -21.78 -21.00
CA GLU A 444 35.22 -22.26 -19.75
C GLU A 444 33.83 -21.63 -19.55
N VAL A 445 33.65 -20.36 -19.95
CA VAL A 445 32.34 -19.70 -19.93
C VAL A 445 31.34 -20.42 -20.85
N LEU A 446 31.76 -20.74 -22.09
CA LEU A 446 30.90 -21.42 -23.07
C LEU A 446 30.49 -22.82 -22.60
N GLU A 447 31.41 -23.59 -22.04
CA GLU A 447 31.12 -24.93 -21.52
C GLU A 447 30.06 -24.91 -20.41
N ILE A 448 30.15 -23.94 -19.50
CA ILE A 448 29.20 -23.77 -18.41
C ILE A 448 27.83 -23.34 -18.95
N LEU A 449 27.79 -22.36 -19.86
CA LEU A 449 26.54 -21.90 -20.46
C LEU A 449 25.80 -23.01 -21.22
N ILE A 450 26.51 -23.82 -22.02
CA ILE A 450 25.92 -24.95 -22.76
C ILE A 450 25.32 -25.98 -21.80
N LYS A 451 26.01 -26.27 -20.70
CA LYS A 451 25.52 -27.21 -19.68
C LYS A 451 24.25 -26.70 -19.01
N GLU A 452 24.18 -25.42 -18.66
CA GLU A 452 23.02 -24.82 -18.00
C GLU A 452 21.83 -24.64 -18.95
N MET A 453 22.08 -24.38 -20.25
CA MET A 453 21.03 -24.34 -21.28
C MET A 453 20.38 -25.71 -21.54
N SER A 454 21.10 -26.81 -21.26
CA SER A 454 20.61 -28.18 -21.51
C SER A 454 19.88 -28.79 -20.30
N ASN A 455 20.16 -28.30 -19.09
CA ASN A 455 19.62 -28.82 -17.83
C ASN A 455 18.56 -27.90 -17.18
N GLY A 456 18.22 -26.80 -17.85
CA GLY A 456 17.33 -25.73 -17.36
C GLY A 456 15.84 -25.99 -17.55
#